data_AF-A0A350H5R1-F1
#
_entry.id   AF-A0A350H5R1-F1
#
_cell.length_a   1.000
_cell.length_b   1.000
_cell.length_c   1.000
_cell.angle_alpha   90.00
_cell.angle_beta   90.00
_cell.angle_gamma   90.00
#
_symmetry.space_group_name_H-M   'P 1'
#
loop_
_entity.id
_entity.type
_entity.pdbx_description
1 polymer ?
#
loop_
_entity_poly.entity_id
_entity_poly.type
_entity_poly.pdbx_seq_one_letter_code
_entity_poly.pdbx_strand_id
1 'polypeptide(L)'
;MKNKFYWFMIISIVLISYGFFNINKPQKEEIQINKEYGKIDPINWYGMISTGVNYKGLKVEVDGILMNNYYGYAIMDDNLSINIPYKSCKELFDCSIFLSNKKKLVIRKGQREVVAEVGKNEFELDGEKMTLENKLYYDEKKMLFIPLELFEKAYEYESKWESSLNKIKLTCKNEDKFNLPEKYRLDEDKRIFNSARDQSLSGTCWVYAGLGALESSLTPEGKYDFSEKHASTNNVYERDSDEGGQYSILWSYLASWKGPVLEKNGASSKSKVAKHVQEMQIIEEKNYKDIKKAIYKYGGVQSSLYISLDYLNTSTEYYNSEKSAYLYDGSEKSNHDIYIIGWDDNYPKENFNGKAKEDGAFICRNSWGERFGENGNFYVSYEDTNIGTYNEIYTKVDSNKNFDNIYEYDESGWCGTLGFTHSERAYACNVYTAEKDEVLKAMSFYATVPNTKYEAFVCEDFRGTAQLSDNMELVSRGTFKRSGYYTVKIDDIDIAAGKKFALVIMITAPNSTKPIAVECKNELVDKVVKLRAGEGYYSLDGKKWESAEDSECNICLKAFTDDKEKEDE
;
A
#
# COMPACT_ATOMS: atom_id res chain seq x y z
N MET A 1 43.23 13.97 -22.68
CA MET A 1 43.04 15.36 -22.21
C MET A 1 43.12 16.31 -23.40
N LYS A 2 42.22 17.31 -23.46
CA LYS A 2 42.05 18.35 -24.51
C LYS A 2 41.37 17.88 -25.82
N ASN A 3 40.05 17.69 -25.77
CA ASN A 3 39.13 17.95 -26.91
C ASN A 3 37.64 17.76 -26.53
N LYS A 4 37.34 17.26 -25.32
CA LYS A 4 35.99 17.26 -24.72
C LYS A 4 35.54 18.62 -24.14
N PHE A 5 36.27 19.71 -24.39
CA PHE A 5 36.10 20.99 -23.67
C PHE A 5 35.76 22.19 -24.58
N TYR A 6 35.56 21.99 -25.89
CA TYR A 6 35.20 23.06 -26.82
C TYR A 6 33.75 22.85 -27.32
N TRP A 7 32.86 23.70 -26.81
CA TRP A 7 31.60 24.10 -27.44
C TRP A 7 30.32 23.30 -27.20
N PHE A 8 30.33 22.64 -26.05
CA PHE A 8 29.34 22.81 -24.96
C PHE A 8 29.03 24.29 -24.56
N MET A 9 29.31 25.28 -25.43
CA MET A 9 29.27 26.72 -25.19
C MET A 9 28.40 27.48 -26.22
N ILE A 10 28.00 26.87 -27.36
CA ILE A 10 27.18 27.54 -28.41
C ILE A 10 25.70 27.20 -28.21
N ILE A 11 25.39 25.96 -27.84
CA ILE A 11 23.99 25.53 -27.59
C ILE A 11 23.48 26.09 -26.24
N SER A 12 24.41 26.35 -25.32
CA SER A 12 24.18 27.05 -24.05
C SER A 12 23.74 28.51 -24.20
N ILE A 13 23.78 29.09 -25.41
CA ILE A 13 23.42 30.49 -25.67
C ILE A 13 22.04 30.66 -26.32
N VAL A 14 21.49 29.64 -27.00
CA VAL A 14 20.15 29.75 -27.63
C VAL A 14 19.00 29.34 -26.70
N LEU A 15 19.30 28.63 -25.59
CA LEU A 15 18.37 28.48 -24.46
C LEU A 15 18.14 29.80 -23.68
N ILE A 16 18.81 30.89 -24.07
CA ILE A 16 18.76 32.20 -23.42
C ILE A 16 18.44 33.30 -24.44
N SER A 17 17.40 33.11 -25.26
CA SER A 17 16.76 34.25 -25.93
C SER A 17 15.37 33.91 -26.44
N TYR A 18 14.44 33.90 -25.47
CA TYR A 18 13.27 34.76 -25.58
C TYR A 18 12.25 34.38 -26.66
N GLY A 19 11.23 33.62 -26.25
CA GLY A 19 10.06 33.42 -27.09
C GLY A 19 8.87 32.87 -26.34
N PHE A 20 8.41 33.63 -25.33
CA PHE A 20 7.01 33.70 -24.86
C PHE A 20 6.10 32.48 -25.08
N PHE A 21 5.55 31.89 -24.01
CA PHE A 21 4.11 31.65 -23.85
C PHE A 21 3.83 30.86 -22.57
N ASN A 22 2.60 31.03 -22.07
CA ASN A 22 2.02 30.19 -21.03
C ASN A 22 2.24 28.69 -21.30
N ILE A 23 2.50 28.00 -20.18
CA ILE A 23 2.85 26.60 -20.00
C ILE A 23 1.82 25.67 -20.64
N ASN A 24 2.27 24.62 -21.37
CA ASN A 24 1.60 23.32 -21.55
C ASN A 24 2.54 22.30 -22.24
N LYS A 25 2.86 21.17 -21.57
CA LYS A 25 3.63 19.98 -22.04
C LYS A 25 5.06 20.21 -22.62
N PRO A 26 5.92 19.17 -22.72
CA PRO A 26 7.07 19.22 -23.63
C PRO A 26 6.52 19.43 -25.05
N GLN A 27 6.63 20.66 -25.56
CA GLN A 27 6.01 21.04 -26.84
C GLN A 27 6.66 20.28 -28.01
N LYS A 28 5.80 19.72 -28.86
CA LYS A 28 6.15 19.29 -30.22
C LYS A 28 6.34 20.56 -31.08
N GLU A 29 7.52 21.16 -31.05
CA GLU A 29 7.82 22.27 -31.97
C GLU A 29 8.00 21.72 -33.40
N GLU A 30 7.28 22.28 -34.38
CA GLU A 30 7.63 22.16 -35.79
C GLU A 30 8.93 22.95 -36.03
N ILE A 31 10.05 22.24 -36.10
CA ILE A 31 11.34 22.85 -36.38
C ILE A 31 11.34 23.33 -37.85
N GLN A 32 11.16 24.62 -38.09
CA GLN A 32 11.57 25.23 -39.35
C GLN A 32 13.10 25.29 -39.42
N ILE A 33 13.68 24.26 -40.04
CA ILE A 33 15.13 24.17 -40.23
C ILE A 33 15.55 25.19 -41.30
N ASN A 34 16.23 26.26 -40.86
CA ASN A 34 16.98 27.15 -41.76
C ASN A 34 18.06 26.35 -42.51
N LYS A 35 18.15 26.62 -43.81
CA LYS A 35 18.76 25.83 -44.90
C LYS A 35 20.26 25.44 -44.81
N GLU A 36 20.93 25.53 -43.66
CA GLU A 36 22.39 25.29 -43.57
C GLU A 36 22.86 24.16 -42.65
N TYR A 37 21.97 23.51 -41.88
CA TYR A 37 22.31 22.28 -41.16
C TYR A 37 21.34 21.17 -41.56
N GLY A 38 21.87 20.00 -41.91
CA GLY A 38 21.11 18.87 -42.46
C GLY A 38 19.85 18.55 -41.66
N LYS A 39 18.77 18.18 -42.37
CA LYS A 39 17.48 17.80 -41.78
C LYS A 39 17.68 16.74 -40.70
N ILE A 40 17.54 17.13 -39.43
CA ILE A 40 17.35 16.16 -38.34
C ILE A 40 15.91 15.68 -38.47
N ASP A 41 15.73 14.37 -38.65
CA ASP A 41 14.41 13.73 -38.65
C ASP A 41 13.76 13.92 -37.26
N PRO A 42 12.57 14.55 -37.17
CA PRO A 42 11.86 14.75 -35.90
C PRO A 42 11.66 13.45 -35.11
N ILE A 43 11.50 12.31 -35.80
CA ILE A 43 11.36 10.99 -35.18
C ILE A 43 12.64 10.61 -34.41
N ASN A 44 13.82 10.92 -34.98
CA ASN A 44 15.10 10.65 -34.34
C ASN A 44 15.34 11.60 -33.15
N TRP A 45 14.88 12.86 -33.24
CA TRP A 45 15.04 13.84 -32.17
C TRP A 45 14.18 13.53 -30.93
N TYR A 46 12.89 13.21 -31.09
CA TYR A 46 12.04 12.87 -29.94
C TYR A 46 12.47 11.57 -29.27
N GLY A 47 12.92 10.58 -30.05
CA GLY A 47 13.54 9.37 -29.52
C GLY A 47 14.80 9.63 -28.69
N MET A 48 15.62 10.62 -29.07
CA MET A 48 16.79 11.03 -28.28
C MET A 48 16.37 11.69 -26.95
N ILE A 49 15.32 12.52 -26.97
CA ILE A 49 14.77 13.15 -25.75
C ILE A 49 14.20 12.09 -24.81
N SER A 50 13.31 11.22 -25.31
CA SER A 50 12.65 10.17 -24.52
C SER A 50 13.70 9.26 -23.88
N THR A 51 14.69 8.80 -24.64
CA THR A 51 15.82 8.00 -24.15
C THR A 51 16.59 8.73 -23.04
N GLY A 52 16.91 10.01 -23.24
CA GLY A 52 17.64 10.81 -22.25
C GLY A 52 16.85 11.06 -20.96
N VAL A 53 15.54 11.29 -21.06
CA VAL A 53 14.63 11.48 -19.92
C VAL A 53 14.48 10.18 -19.13
N ASN A 54 14.25 9.06 -19.82
CA ASN A 54 14.07 7.75 -19.20
C ASN A 54 15.36 7.26 -18.53
N TYR A 55 16.52 7.46 -19.17
CA TYR A 55 17.82 7.08 -18.61
C TYR A 55 18.13 7.83 -17.30
N LYS A 56 17.74 9.10 -17.19
CA LYS A 56 17.95 9.90 -15.97
C LYS A 56 16.95 9.59 -14.85
N GLY A 57 15.90 8.82 -15.13
CA GLY A 57 14.79 8.58 -14.21
C GLY A 57 13.82 9.75 -14.15
N LEU A 58 12.66 9.59 -14.78
CA LEU A 58 11.58 10.57 -14.79
C LEU A 58 10.89 10.63 -13.42
N LYS A 59 10.74 11.84 -12.87
CA LYS A 59 9.97 12.09 -11.65
C LYS A 59 8.58 12.60 -11.98
N VAL A 60 7.56 12.08 -11.30
CA VAL A 60 6.17 12.53 -11.43
C VAL A 60 5.68 12.97 -10.07
N GLU A 61 5.23 14.22 -9.95
CA GLU A 61 4.65 14.78 -8.74
C GLU A 61 3.20 15.21 -9.04
N VAL A 62 2.23 14.72 -8.27
CA VAL A 62 0.80 15.07 -8.42
C VAL A 62 0.31 15.63 -7.10
N ASP A 63 -0.19 16.86 -7.10
CA ASP A 63 -0.71 17.55 -5.90
C ASP A 63 0.28 17.51 -4.71
N GLY A 64 1.58 17.59 -5.00
CA GLY A 64 2.67 17.53 -4.02
C GLY A 64 3.10 16.11 -3.61
N ILE A 65 2.41 15.07 -4.08
CA ILE A 65 2.77 13.66 -3.86
C ILE A 65 3.74 13.22 -4.96
N LEU A 66 4.95 12.84 -4.57
CA LEU A 66 5.92 12.23 -5.49
C LEU A 66 5.58 10.76 -5.71
N MET A 67 5.54 10.33 -6.97
CA MET A 67 5.33 8.93 -7.32
C MET A 67 6.43 8.04 -6.73
N ASN A 68 6.04 6.98 -6.04
CA ASN A 68 6.96 5.91 -5.66
C ASN A 68 7.14 4.91 -6.81
N ASN A 69 8.29 4.26 -6.89
CA ASN A 69 8.63 3.36 -8.00
C ASN A 69 8.37 1.88 -7.69
N TYR A 70 7.53 1.57 -6.68
CA TYR A 70 7.26 0.19 -6.26
C TYR A 70 6.73 -0.69 -7.41
N TYR A 71 5.85 -0.11 -8.24
CA TYR A 71 5.26 -0.76 -9.41
C TYR A 71 5.98 -0.40 -10.72
N GLY A 72 7.18 0.17 -10.66
CA GLY A 72 7.95 0.62 -11.82
C GLY A 72 8.00 2.14 -11.97
N TYR A 73 8.76 2.58 -12.97
CA TYR A 73 9.02 3.99 -13.26
C TYR A 73 8.04 4.52 -14.31
N ALA A 74 7.78 5.82 -14.26
CA ALA A 74 7.10 6.52 -15.34
C ALA A 74 8.06 6.64 -16.53
N ILE A 75 7.52 6.61 -17.74
CA ILE A 75 8.31 6.65 -18.97
C ILE A 75 7.77 7.71 -19.92
N MET A 76 8.68 8.37 -20.62
CA MET A 76 8.38 9.19 -21.78
C MET A 76 8.50 8.34 -23.04
N ASP A 77 7.47 8.31 -23.88
CA ASP A 77 7.54 7.65 -25.19
C ASP A 77 8.12 8.58 -26.28
N ASP A 78 8.31 8.04 -27.48
CA ASP A 78 8.89 8.77 -28.62
C ASP A 78 7.95 9.84 -29.20
N ASN A 79 6.70 9.92 -28.71
CA ASN A 79 5.78 11.03 -28.97
C ASN A 79 5.84 12.11 -27.88
N LEU A 80 6.81 12.01 -26.96
CA LEU A 80 6.98 12.85 -25.76
C LEU A 80 5.81 12.75 -24.76
N SER A 81 4.99 11.69 -24.87
CA SER A 81 3.92 11.43 -23.91
C SER A 81 4.49 10.77 -22.67
N ILE A 82 4.06 11.25 -21.51
CA ILE A 82 4.43 10.64 -20.23
C ILE A 82 3.37 9.60 -19.87
N ASN A 83 3.85 8.41 -19.57
CA ASN A 83 3.06 7.23 -19.33
C ASN A 83 3.40 6.68 -17.93
N ILE A 84 2.38 6.44 -17.13
CA ILE A 84 2.50 6.05 -15.71
C ILE A 84 2.05 4.60 -15.54
N PRO A 85 2.80 3.75 -14.80
CA PRO A 85 2.32 2.42 -14.42
C PRO A 85 0.98 2.50 -13.70
N TYR A 86 -0.04 1.79 -14.20
CA TYR A 86 -1.42 2.00 -13.74
C TYR A 86 -1.60 1.78 -12.23
N LYS A 87 -0.85 0.83 -11.64
CA LYS A 87 -0.90 0.55 -10.20
C LYS A 87 -0.41 1.71 -9.34
N SER A 88 0.51 2.53 -9.87
CA SER A 88 1.01 3.73 -9.18
C SER A 88 -0.04 4.85 -9.15
N CYS A 89 -1.00 4.86 -10.07
CA CYS A 89 -2.01 5.91 -10.17
C CYS A 89 -2.94 5.97 -8.96
N LYS A 90 -3.21 4.84 -8.30
CA LYS A 90 -4.08 4.76 -7.11
C LYS A 90 -3.62 5.75 -6.04
N GLU A 91 -2.35 5.64 -5.64
CA GLU A 91 -1.76 6.55 -4.65
C GLU A 91 -1.57 7.95 -5.20
N LEU A 92 -1.03 8.04 -6.41
CA LEU A 92 -0.59 9.29 -6.99
C LEU A 92 -1.74 10.27 -7.24
N PHE A 93 -2.92 9.79 -7.66
CA PHE A 93 -4.06 10.64 -8.01
C PHE A 93 -5.19 10.63 -6.96
N ASP A 94 -4.99 9.98 -5.81
CA ASP A 94 -6.01 9.75 -4.77
C ASP A 94 -7.34 9.26 -5.37
N CYS A 95 -7.28 8.15 -6.12
CA CYS A 95 -8.40 7.61 -6.87
C CYS A 95 -8.54 6.09 -6.68
N SER A 96 -9.74 5.57 -6.91
CA SER A 96 -9.96 4.13 -7.09
C SER A 96 -9.62 3.76 -8.52
N ILE A 97 -8.85 2.69 -8.72
CA ILE A 97 -8.45 2.25 -10.05
C ILE A 97 -8.36 0.73 -10.08
N PHE A 98 -8.92 0.13 -11.13
CA PHE A 98 -8.87 -1.30 -11.35
C PHE A 98 -9.00 -1.67 -12.82
N LEU A 99 -8.48 -2.85 -13.15
CA LEU A 99 -8.48 -3.43 -14.48
C LEU A 99 -9.38 -4.67 -14.56
N SER A 100 -10.49 -4.57 -15.28
CA SER A 100 -11.39 -5.68 -15.56
C SER A 100 -10.96 -6.46 -16.80
N ASN A 101 -10.96 -7.80 -16.70
CA ASN A 101 -10.63 -8.73 -17.79
C ASN A 101 -9.30 -8.41 -18.52
N LYS A 102 -8.34 -7.80 -17.81
CA LYS A 102 -7.04 -7.35 -18.34
C LYS A 102 -7.11 -6.37 -19.52
N LYS A 103 -8.27 -5.77 -19.79
CA LYS A 103 -8.50 -4.91 -20.97
C LYS A 103 -9.27 -3.63 -20.68
N LYS A 104 -10.19 -3.65 -19.71
CA LYS A 104 -11.05 -2.50 -19.41
C LYS A 104 -10.59 -1.86 -18.11
N LEU A 105 -9.97 -0.69 -18.21
CA LEU A 105 -9.57 0.11 -17.06
C LEU A 105 -10.76 0.94 -16.59
N VAL A 106 -10.97 0.98 -15.27
CA VAL A 106 -11.91 1.90 -14.63
C VAL A 106 -11.15 2.72 -13.61
N ILE A 107 -11.33 4.04 -13.65
CA ILE A 107 -10.78 4.98 -12.67
C ILE A 107 -11.95 5.77 -12.09
N ARG A 108 -11.97 5.95 -10.77
CA ARG A 108 -12.98 6.77 -10.10
C ARG A 108 -12.33 7.74 -9.13
N LYS A 109 -12.74 9.00 -9.22
CA LYS A 109 -12.30 10.07 -8.33
C LYS A 109 -13.52 10.91 -7.96
N GLY A 110 -13.89 10.90 -6.68
CA GLY A 110 -15.14 11.49 -6.21
C GLY A 110 -16.36 10.81 -6.81
N GLN A 111 -17.13 11.55 -7.60
CA GLN A 111 -18.32 11.03 -8.31
C GLN A 111 -18.09 10.84 -9.81
N ARG A 112 -16.86 11.06 -10.29
CA ARG A 112 -16.50 10.97 -11.71
C ARG A 112 -15.92 9.60 -12.03
N GLU A 113 -16.40 8.96 -13.10
CA GLU A 113 -15.94 7.66 -13.57
C GLU A 113 -15.31 7.77 -14.97
N VAL A 114 -14.10 7.24 -15.10
CA VAL A 114 -13.44 6.99 -16.39
C VAL A 114 -13.48 5.51 -16.71
N VAL A 115 -13.84 5.20 -17.95
CA VAL A 115 -13.76 3.86 -18.52
C VAL A 115 -12.90 3.91 -19.78
N ALA A 116 -11.79 3.19 -19.80
CA ALA A 116 -10.88 3.11 -20.95
C ALA A 116 -10.60 1.66 -21.34
N GLU A 117 -10.36 1.41 -22.63
CA GLU A 117 -9.97 0.08 -23.12
C GLU A 117 -8.52 0.10 -23.62
N VAL A 118 -7.72 -0.87 -23.17
CA VAL A 118 -6.32 -1.01 -23.58
C VAL A 118 -6.23 -1.14 -25.10
N GLY A 119 -5.35 -0.36 -25.71
CA GLY A 119 -5.13 -0.35 -27.15
C GLY A 119 -6.02 0.64 -27.93
N LYS A 120 -6.97 1.32 -27.28
CA LYS A 120 -7.80 2.36 -27.91
C LYS A 120 -7.30 3.77 -27.57
N ASN A 121 -7.52 4.70 -28.50
CA ASN A 121 -7.25 6.14 -28.36
C ASN A 121 -8.52 6.90 -27.91
N GLU A 122 -9.40 6.25 -27.15
CA GLU A 122 -10.63 6.84 -26.64
C GLU A 122 -10.91 6.31 -25.23
N PHE A 123 -11.65 7.09 -24.44
CA PHE A 123 -12.20 6.70 -23.15
C PHE A 123 -13.58 7.33 -22.97
N GLU A 124 -14.34 6.84 -22.01
CA GLU A 124 -15.61 7.42 -21.58
C GLU A 124 -15.42 8.10 -20.23
N LEU A 125 -15.93 9.34 -20.10
CA LEU A 125 -16.02 10.08 -18.85
C LEU A 125 -17.50 10.25 -18.52
N ASP A 126 -17.97 9.53 -17.50
CA ASP A 126 -19.39 9.46 -17.13
C ASP A 126 -20.31 9.09 -18.31
N GLY A 127 -19.81 8.23 -19.21
CA GLY A 127 -20.50 7.79 -20.43
C GLY A 127 -20.30 8.68 -21.66
N GLU A 128 -19.68 9.87 -21.51
CA GLU A 128 -19.35 10.72 -22.64
C GLU A 128 -18.01 10.33 -23.26
N LYS A 129 -17.99 10.12 -24.59
CA LYS A 129 -16.78 9.72 -25.30
C LYS A 129 -15.79 10.87 -25.45
N MET A 130 -14.55 10.60 -25.09
CA MET A 130 -13.40 11.49 -25.17
C MET A 130 -12.27 10.81 -25.96
N THR A 131 -11.46 11.60 -26.66
CA THR A 131 -10.29 11.09 -27.41
C THR A 131 -9.00 11.23 -26.59
N LEU A 132 -8.02 10.37 -26.87
CA LEU A 132 -6.65 10.45 -26.39
C LEU A 132 -5.70 10.54 -27.59
N GLU A 133 -4.61 11.28 -27.44
CA GLU A 133 -3.53 11.25 -28.43
C GLU A 133 -2.77 9.93 -28.39
N ASN A 134 -2.59 9.37 -27.19
CA ASN A 134 -1.89 8.10 -26.96
C ASN A 134 -2.79 7.08 -26.28
N LYS A 135 -2.70 5.83 -26.69
CA LYS A 135 -3.44 4.71 -26.10
C LYS A 135 -2.81 4.25 -24.80
N LEU A 136 -3.63 3.66 -23.94
CA LEU A 136 -3.15 2.79 -22.87
C LEU A 136 -2.51 1.54 -23.49
N TYR A 137 -1.37 1.09 -22.99
CA TYR A 137 -0.64 -0.04 -23.57
C TYR A 137 0.08 -0.88 -22.52
N TYR A 138 0.31 -2.15 -22.86
CA TYR A 138 1.23 -3.02 -22.12
C TYR A 138 2.63 -2.90 -22.70
N ASP A 139 3.62 -2.77 -21.83
CA ASP A 139 5.02 -2.92 -22.22
C ASP A 139 5.41 -4.40 -22.40
N GLU A 140 6.67 -4.64 -22.75
CA GLU A 140 7.24 -5.98 -22.94
C GLU A 140 7.20 -6.82 -21.66
N LYS A 141 7.23 -6.18 -20.48
CA LYS A 141 7.13 -6.80 -19.15
C LYS A 141 5.68 -7.00 -18.71
N LYS A 142 4.69 -6.76 -19.58
CA LYS A 142 3.25 -6.86 -19.32
C LYS A 142 2.76 -5.90 -18.22
N MET A 143 3.45 -4.79 -18.02
CA MET A 143 3.01 -3.68 -17.20
C MET A 143 2.13 -2.75 -18.02
N LEU A 144 0.93 -2.46 -17.51
CA LEU A 144 0.01 -1.53 -18.16
C LEU A 144 0.38 -0.09 -17.81
N PHE A 145 0.53 0.73 -18.84
CA PHE A 145 0.78 2.16 -18.76
C PHE A 145 -0.45 2.98 -19.14
N ILE A 146 -0.66 4.07 -18.41
CA ILE A 146 -1.70 5.06 -18.67
C ILE A 146 -1.05 6.38 -19.08
N PRO A 147 -1.44 6.97 -20.22
CA PRO A 147 -0.97 8.30 -20.60
C PRO A 147 -1.50 9.34 -19.62
N LEU A 148 -0.61 10.24 -19.19
CA LEU A 148 -0.90 11.31 -18.24
C LEU A 148 -2.05 12.22 -18.74
N GLU A 149 -2.19 12.34 -20.06
CA GLU A 149 -3.29 13.02 -20.75
C GLU A 149 -4.68 12.58 -20.30
N LEU A 150 -4.87 11.30 -19.96
CA LEU A 150 -6.15 10.81 -19.47
C LEU A 150 -6.57 11.56 -18.19
N PHE A 151 -5.64 11.78 -17.26
CA PHE A 151 -5.91 12.48 -16.01
C PHE A 151 -6.10 13.98 -16.22
N GLU A 152 -5.35 14.59 -17.14
CA GLU A 152 -5.53 16.00 -17.53
C GLU A 152 -6.95 16.25 -18.04
N LYS A 153 -7.44 15.38 -18.93
CA LYS A 153 -8.77 15.50 -19.53
C LYS A 153 -9.91 15.12 -18.58
N ALA A 154 -9.75 14.05 -17.81
CA ALA A 154 -10.83 13.52 -16.97
C ALA A 154 -10.97 14.26 -15.63
N TYR A 155 -9.86 14.71 -15.06
CA TYR A 155 -9.81 15.21 -13.68
C TYR A 155 -9.21 16.61 -13.57
N GLU A 156 -9.22 17.38 -14.66
CA GLU A 156 -8.83 18.80 -14.69
C GLU A 156 -7.42 19.07 -14.15
N TYR A 157 -6.48 18.15 -14.39
CA TYR A 157 -5.07 18.32 -14.05
C TYR A 157 -4.35 19.21 -15.07
N GLU A 158 -3.56 20.15 -14.56
CA GLU A 158 -2.59 20.91 -15.32
C GLU A 158 -1.19 20.38 -15.11
N SER A 159 -0.46 20.12 -16.19
CA SER A 159 0.90 19.62 -16.12
C SER A 159 1.96 20.67 -16.46
N LYS A 160 3.06 20.64 -15.72
CA LYS A 160 4.22 21.52 -15.86
C LYS A 160 5.50 20.70 -15.87
N TRP A 161 6.28 20.82 -16.96
CA TRP A 161 7.59 20.20 -17.09
C TRP A 161 8.68 21.04 -16.42
N GLU A 162 9.49 20.41 -15.57
CA GLU A 162 10.65 21.00 -14.89
C GLU A 162 11.92 20.28 -15.38
N SER A 163 12.43 20.72 -16.53
CA SER A 163 13.53 20.06 -17.27
C SER A 163 14.82 19.89 -16.45
N SER A 164 15.16 20.85 -15.61
CA SER A 164 16.34 20.80 -14.73
C SER A 164 16.26 19.71 -13.67
N LEU A 165 15.05 19.29 -13.29
CA LEU A 165 14.78 18.27 -12.28
C LEU A 165 14.38 16.92 -12.88
N ASN A 166 14.29 16.83 -14.21
CA ASN A 166 13.71 15.70 -14.94
C ASN A 166 12.34 15.29 -14.35
N LYS A 167 11.51 16.29 -14.06
CA LYS A 167 10.26 16.13 -13.30
C LYS A 167 9.08 16.72 -14.06
N ILE A 168 7.95 16.03 -14.07
CA ILE A 168 6.65 16.61 -14.40
C ILE A 168 5.84 16.79 -13.11
N LYS A 169 5.27 17.97 -12.96
CA LYS A 169 4.35 18.31 -11.87
C LYS A 169 2.94 18.45 -12.41
N LEU A 170 1.98 17.82 -11.76
CA LEU A 170 0.56 17.99 -12.01
C LEU A 170 -0.13 18.64 -10.83
N THR A 171 -1.05 19.54 -11.10
CA THR A 171 -1.89 20.19 -10.09
C THR A 171 -3.36 20.10 -10.53
N CYS A 172 -4.22 19.58 -9.66
CA CYS A 172 -5.66 19.58 -9.87
C CYS A 172 -6.22 21.00 -9.69
N LYS A 173 -6.91 21.54 -10.71
CA LYS A 173 -7.41 22.93 -10.65
C LYS A 173 -8.62 23.10 -9.75
N ASN A 174 -9.45 22.08 -9.62
CA ASN A 174 -10.73 22.13 -8.90
C ASN A 174 -10.91 20.87 -8.03
N GLU A 175 -10.06 20.68 -7.02
CA GLU A 175 -10.08 19.49 -6.16
C GLU A 175 -11.45 19.25 -5.50
N ASP A 176 -12.13 20.33 -5.09
CA ASP A 176 -13.45 20.28 -4.43
C ASP A 176 -14.56 19.65 -5.30
N LYS A 177 -14.38 19.54 -6.62
CA LYS A 177 -15.34 18.83 -7.50
C LYS A 177 -15.31 17.32 -7.31
N PHE A 178 -14.25 16.78 -6.71
CA PHE A 178 -14.02 15.34 -6.61
C PHE A 178 -14.26 14.80 -5.19
N ASN A 179 -15.21 15.41 -4.46
CA ASN A 179 -15.69 14.90 -3.19
C ASN A 179 -16.34 13.53 -3.33
N LEU A 180 -16.19 12.72 -2.28
CA LEU A 180 -16.87 11.42 -2.18
C LEU A 180 -18.40 11.61 -2.15
N PRO A 181 -19.18 10.63 -2.65
CA PRO A 181 -20.62 10.67 -2.52
C PRO A 181 -21.07 10.56 -1.05
N GLU A 182 -22.25 11.07 -0.75
CA GLU A 182 -22.87 10.96 0.59
C GLU A 182 -23.22 9.50 0.95
N LYS A 183 -23.34 8.62 -0.05
CA LYS A 183 -23.58 7.19 0.10
C LYS A 183 -22.71 6.38 -0.84
N TYR A 184 -22.09 5.33 -0.33
CA TYR A 184 -21.30 4.38 -1.13
C TYR A 184 -21.31 3.00 -0.49
N ARG A 185 -21.34 1.97 -1.33
CA ARG A 185 -21.46 0.57 -0.92
C ARG A 185 -20.63 -0.33 -1.84
N LEU A 186 -19.73 -1.12 -1.26
CA LEU A 186 -18.87 -2.04 -2.04
C LEU A 186 -19.67 -3.18 -2.68
N ASP A 187 -20.77 -3.64 -2.09
CA ASP A 187 -21.62 -4.68 -2.66
C ASP A 187 -22.39 -4.18 -3.90
N GLU A 188 -22.91 -2.97 -3.86
CA GLU A 188 -23.50 -2.29 -5.04
C GLU A 188 -22.45 -2.08 -6.14
N ASP A 189 -21.20 -1.81 -5.75
CA ASP A 189 -20.05 -1.67 -6.65
C ASP A 189 -19.45 -3.01 -7.12
N LYS A 190 -20.05 -4.15 -6.76
CA LYS A 190 -19.58 -5.50 -7.12
C LYS A 190 -18.17 -5.83 -6.64
N ARG A 191 -17.73 -5.13 -5.59
CA ARG A 191 -16.46 -5.34 -4.87
C ARG A 191 -16.57 -6.28 -3.67
N ILE A 192 -17.80 -6.66 -3.32
CA ILE A 192 -18.10 -7.84 -2.51
C ILE A 192 -18.67 -8.91 -3.44
N PHE A 193 -18.09 -10.11 -3.43
CA PHE A 193 -18.48 -11.19 -4.36
C PHE A 193 -18.99 -12.46 -3.67
N ASN A 194 -18.74 -12.58 -2.37
CA ASN A 194 -19.14 -13.69 -1.52
C ASN A 194 -20.37 -13.30 -0.69
N SER A 195 -21.20 -14.30 -0.38
CA SER A 195 -22.19 -14.20 0.70
C SER A 195 -21.51 -13.96 2.05
N ALA A 196 -22.28 -13.50 3.04
CA ALA A 196 -21.72 -13.25 4.36
C ALA A 196 -21.36 -14.60 4.96
N ARG A 197 -20.10 -14.77 5.34
CA ARG A 197 -19.61 -16.02 5.90
C ARG A 197 -20.03 -16.14 7.36
N ASP A 198 -19.91 -17.35 7.88
CA ASP A 198 -20.40 -17.71 9.20
C ASP A 198 -19.28 -18.31 10.05
N GLN A 199 -18.88 -17.60 11.10
CA GLN A 199 -17.91 -18.06 12.10
C GLN A 199 -18.54 -19.02 13.12
N SER A 200 -19.87 -19.16 13.12
CA SER A 200 -20.62 -19.89 14.14
C SER A 200 -20.25 -19.40 15.55
N LEU A 201 -20.00 -20.33 16.48
CA LEU A 201 -19.68 -20.03 17.88
C LEU A 201 -18.18 -19.79 18.14
N SER A 202 -17.31 -19.79 17.12
CA SER A 202 -15.87 -19.59 17.35
C SER A 202 -15.49 -18.12 17.54
N GLY A 203 -14.40 -17.87 18.27
CA GLY A 203 -13.83 -16.54 18.53
C GLY A 203 -13.01 -15.96 17.37
N THR A 204 -13.44 -16.15 16.11
CA THR A 204 -12.62 -15.89 14.92
C THR A 204 -13.02 -14.64 14.13
N CYS A 205 -13.89 -13.78 14.64
CA CYS A 205 -14.36 -12.57 13.94
C CYS A 205 -13.22 -11.70 13.36
N TRP A 206 -12.11 -11.56 14.10
CA TRP A 206 -10.90 -10.85 13.66
C TRP A 206 -10.31 -11.38 12.35
N VAL A 207 -10.38 -12.70 12.11
CA VAL A 207 -9.93 -13.32 10.85
C VAL A 207 -10.91 -13.03 9.72
N TYR A 208 -12.22 -13.21 9.98
CA TYR A 208 -13.26 -12.98 8.98
C TYR A 208 -13.30 -11.52 8.53
N ALA A 209 -13.21 -10.58 9.48
CA ALA A 209 -13.16 -9.16 9.20
C ALA A 209 -11.92 -8.77 8.39
N GLY A 210 -10.74 -9.21 8.84
CA GLY A 210 -9.49 -8.88 8.17
C GLY A 210 -9.35 -9.52 6.79
N LEU A 211 -9.72 -10.80 6.62
CA LEU A 211 -9.72 -11.43 5.30
C LEU A 211 -10.82 -10.85 4.40
N GLY A 212 -12.01 -10.53 4.90
CA GLY A 212 -13.06 -9.85 4.12
C GLY A 212 -12.60 -8.49 3.58
N ALA A 213 -11.93 -7.69 4.42
CA ALA A 213 -11.28 -6.44 4.01
C ALA A 213 -10.21 -6.69 2.93
N LEU A 214 -9.31 -7.66 3.14
CA LEU A 214 -8.26 -8.04 2.17
C LEU A 214 -8.82 -8.52 0.82
N GLU A 215 -9.87 -9.32 0.82
CA GLU A 215 -10.51 -9.82 -0.40
C GLU A 215 -11.10 -8.68 -1.21
N SER A 216 -11.83 -7.80 -0.54
CA SER A 216 -12.44 -6.65 -1.20
C SER A 216 -11.40 -5.71 -1.83
N SER A 217 -10.15 -5.72 -1.33
CA SER A 217 -9.06 -4.93 -1.92
C SER A 217 -8.48 -5.47 -3.21
N LEU A 218 -8.74 -6.74 -3.50
CA LEU A 218 -8.36 -7.40 -4.75
C LEU A 218 -9.45 -7.33 -5.81
N THR A 219 -10.67 -6.96 -5.43
CA THR A 219 -11.79 -6.81 -6.37
C THR A 219 -11.80 -5.42 -7.04
N PRO A 220 -12.35 -5.32 -8.26
CA PRO A 220 -12.89 -6.42 -9.09
C PRO A 220 -11.83 -7.11 -9.97
N GLU A 221 -10.53 -6.79 -9.83
CA GLU A 221 -9.47 -7.39 -10.66
C GLU A 221 -9.33 -8.91 -10.46
N GLY A 222 -9.55 -9.39 -9.23
CA GLY A 222 -9.64 -10.79 -8.93
C GLY A 222 -10.55 -11.07 -7.75
N LYS A 223 -11.23 -12.22 -7.81
CA LYS A 223 -12.05 -12.74 -6.72
C LYS A 223 -11.27 -13.83 -6.03
N TYR A 224 -10.95 -13.62 -4.77
CA TYR A 224 -10.18 -14.55 -3.95
C TYR A 224 -10.99 -14.88 -2.72
N ASP A 225 -11.33 -16.15 -2.57
CA ASP A 225 -12.02 -16.69 -1.40
C ASP A 225 -10.95 -17.28 -0.49
N PHE A 226 -10.50 -16.51 0.50
CA PHE A 226 -9.45 -16.88 1.44
C PHE A 226 -10.00 -17.68 2.61
N SER A 227 -9.17 -18.55 3.16
CA SER A 227 -9.55 -19.48 4.22
C SER A 227 -9.35 -18.87 5.60
N GLU A 228 -10.45 -18.52 6.26
CA GLU A 228 -10.42 -18.14 7.67
C GLU A 228 -9.93 -19.29 8.54
N LYS A 229 -10.33 -20.53 8.24
CA LYS A 229 -9.90 -21.68 9.02
C LYS A 229 -8.39 -21.88 8.96
N HIS A 230 -7.77 -21.70 7.78
CA HIS A 230 -6.31 -21.76 7.67
C HIS A 230 -5.65 -20.66 8.52
N ALA A 231 -6.10 -19.41 8.37
CA ALA A 231 -5.52 -18.28 9.08
C ALA A 231 -5.71 -18.37 10.61
N SER A 232 -6.87 -18.87 11.08
CA SER A 232 -7.14 -19.02 12.51
C SER A 232 -6.36 -20.18 13.14
N THR A 233 -6.12 -21.27 12.41
CA THR A 233 -5.44 -22.46 12.96
C THR A 233 -3.92 -22.44 12.78
N ASN A 234 -3.41 -21.75 11.75
CA ASN A 234 -1.99 -21.62 11.47
C ASN A 234 -1.48 -20.22 11.83
N ASN A 235 -2.15 -19.55 12.77
CA ASN A 235 -1.73 -18.25 13.27
C ASN A 235 -0.37 -18.37 13.96
N VAL A 236 0.45 -17.32 13.86
CA VAL A 236 1.82 -17.35 14.40
C VAL A 236 1.84 -17.48 15.92
N TYR A 237 0.79 -17.02 16.59
CA TYR A 237 0.73 -16.96 18.05
C TYR A 237 0.33 -18.31 18.66
N GLU A 238 0.08 -19.34 17.83
CA GLU A 238 -0.37 -20.67 18.24
C GLU A 238 -1.64 -20.65 19.13
N ARG A 239 -2.50 -19.63 18.95
CA ARG A 239 -3.74 -19.47 19.72
C ARG A 239 -4.84 -20.39 19.22
N ASP A 240 -5.70 -20.83 20.13
CA ASP A 240 -6.91 -21.55 19.77
C ASP A 240 -7.96 -20.58 19.18
N SER A 241 -8.76 -21.09 18.24
CA SER A 241 -9.79 -20.30 17.54
C SER A 241 -10.90 -19.79 18.47
N ASP A 242 -11.06 -20.38 19.66
CA ASP A 242 -12.08 -19.97 20.64
C ASP A 242 -11.59 -18.89 21.61
N GLU A 243 -10.29 -18.60 21.66
CA GLU A 243 -9.71 -17.63 22.62
C GLU A 243 -9.82 -16.16 22.19
N GLY A 244 -10.46 -15.88 21.04
CA GLY A 244 -10.47 -14.54 20.45
C GLY A 244 -9.11 -14.13 19.87
N GLY A 245 -9.09 -12.98 19.21
CA GLY A 245 -7.86 -12.45 18.61
C GLY A 245 -7.99 -10.99 18.22
N GLN A 246 -6.93 -10.48 17.60
CA GLN A 246 -6.80 -9.09 17.20
C GLN A 246 -6.07 -8.99 15.86
N TYR A 247 -6.16 -7.84 15.20
CA TYR A 247 -5.57 -7.62 13.87
C TYR A 247 -4.07 -7.96 13.80
N SER A 248 -3.30 -7.72 14.87
CA SER A 248 -1.85 -7.96 14.88
C SER A 248 -1.50 -9.43 14.63
N ILE A 249 -2.36 -10.36 15.08
CA ILE A 249 -2.19 -11.79 14.85
C ILE A 249 -2.33 -12.10 13.36
N LEU A 250 -3.38 -11.57 12.72
CA LEU A 250 -3.60 -11.77 11.29
C LEU A 250 -2.47 -11.11 10.47
N TRP A 251 -2.08 -9.89 10.83
CA TRP A 251 -0.98 -9.18 10.18
C TRP A 251 0.34 -9.95 10.27
N SER A 252 0.65 -10.56 11.43
CA SER A 252 1.86 -11.38 11.60
C SER A 252 1.85 -12.61 10.68
N TYR A 253 0.69 -13.28 10.56
CA TYR A 253 0.49 -14.40 9.64
C TYR A 253 0.65 -14.00 8.17
N LEU A 254 0.14 -12.82 7.78
CA LEU A 254 0.25 -12.29 6.42
C LEU A 254 1.67 -11.80 6.09
N ALA A 255 2.33 -11.12 7.04
CA ALA A 255 3.66 -10.56 6.88
C ALA A 255 4.75 -11.65 6.81
N SER A 256 4.56 -12.75 7.54
CA SER A 256 5.46 -13.93 7.55
C SER A 256 5.18 -14.92 6.41
N TRP A 257 4.38 -14.49 5.40
CA TRP A 257 3.95 -15.31 4.26
C TRP A 257 3.37 -16.68 4.61
N LYS A 258 2.74 -16.84 5.78
CA LYS A 258 1.98 -18.06 6.12
C LYS A 258 0.64 -18.10 5.38
N GLY A 259 0.21 -16.99 4.80
CA GLY A 259 -0.94 -16.90 3.91
C GLY A 259 -1.11 -15.54 3.23
N PRO A 260 -2.31 -15.23 2.70
CA PRO A 260 -3.54 -16.01 2.84
C PRO A 260 -3.55 -17.24 1.91
N VAL A 261 -4.31 -18.26 2.31
CA VAL A 261 -4.58 -19.48 1.53
C VAL A 261 -6.01 -19.41 1.00
N LEU A 262 -6.28 -19.99 -0.18
CA LEU A 262 -7.64 -20.08 -0.71
C LEU A 262 -8.46 -21.10 0.08
N GLU A 263 -9.73 -20.81 0.35
CA GLU A 263 -10.65 -21.70 1.09
C GLU A 263 -10.71 -23.11 0.49
N LYS A 264 -10.81 -23.20 -0.84
CA LYS A 264 -10.79 -24.48 -1.57
C LYS A 264 -9.54 -25.34 -1.36
N ASN A 265 -8.44 -24.78 -0.86
CA ASN A 265 -7.20 -25.51 -0.59
C ASN A 265 -7.18 -26.11 0.84
N GLY A 266 -8.15 -25.75 1.69
CA GLY A 266 -8.26 -26.23 3.07
C GLY A 266 -7.23 -25.64 4.04
N ALA A 267 -7.33 -26.06 5.30
CA ALA A 267 -6.64 -25.45 6.45
C ALA A 267 -5.31 -26.13 6.88
N SER A 268 -4.72 -26.96 6.01
CA SER A 268 -3.42 -27.59 6.29
C SER A 268 -2.30 -26.55 6.31
N SER A 269 -1.35 -26.64 7.25
CA SER A 269 -0.15 -25.78 7.29
C SER A 269 0.72 -25.85 6.03
N LYS A 270 0.53 -26.88 5.20
CA LYS A 270 1.22 -27.06 3.91
C LYS A 270 0.43 -26.50 2.72
N SER A 271 -0.73 -25.90 2.97
CA SER A 271 -1.56 -25.33 1.91
C SER A 271 -0.84 -24.20 1.19
N LYS A 272 -1.04 -24.11 -0.12
CA LYS A 272 -0.37 -23.13 -0.95
C LYS A 272 -0.89 -21.71 -0.67
N VAL A 273 0.01 -20.84 -0.25
CA VAL A 273 -0.19 -19.38 -0.15
C VAL A 273 -0.61 -18.82 -1.50
N ALA A 274 -1.63 -17.97 -1.52
CA ALA A 274 -2.23 -17.45 -2.75
C ALA A 274 -1.66 -16.09 -3.16
N LYS A 275 -1.28 -15.26 -2.18
CA LYS A 275 -0.84 -13.87 -2.33
C LYS A 275 0.17 -13.54 -1.24
N HIS A 276 1.00 -12.53 -1.48
CA HIS A 276 1.82 -11.93 -0.43
C HIS A 276 1.29 -10.51 -0.16
N VAL A 277 0.98 -10.21 1.09
CA VAL A 277 0.58 -8.86 1.51
C VAL A 277 1.84 -8.05 1.77
N GLN A 278 1.92 -6.88 1.15
CA GLN A 278 3.15 -6.09 1.08
C GLN A 278 3.01 -4.75 1.80
N GLU A 279 1.78 -4.31 2.05
CA GLU A 279 1.49 -3.11 2.81
C GLU A 279 0.14 -3.20 3.51
N MET A 280 0.15 -2.93 4.82
CA MET A 280 -1.01 -2.88 5.70
C MET A 280 -0.91 -1.61 6.52
N GLN A 281 -1.98 -0.83 6.60
CA GLN A 281 -1.96 0.48 7.26
C GLN A 281 -3.05 0.59 8.31
N ILE A 282 -2.81 1.45 9.30
CA ILE A 282 -3.78 1.81 10.35
C ILE A 282 -4.25 3.24 10.11
N ILE A 283 -5.57 3.43 10.01
CA ILE A 283 -6.18 4.77 9.95
C ILE A 283 -6.38 5.29 11.37
N GLU A 284 -6.12 6.59 11.60
CA GLU A 284 -6.25 7.17 12.93
C GLU A 284 -7.69 7.03 13.48
N GLU A 285 -7.79 6.90 14.80
CA GLU A 285 -9.05 6.75 15.52
C GLU A 285 -10.08 7.81 15.12
N LYS A 286 -11.31 7.36 14.86
CA LYS A 286 -12.49 8.15 14.47
C LYS A 286 -12.27 9.07 13.26
N ASN A 287 -11.22 8.85 12.45
CA ASN A 287 -10.99 9.61 11.23
C ASN A 287 -11.90 9.13 10.08
N TYR A 288 -13.20 9.43 10.19
CA TYR A 288 -14.24 8.95 9.28
C TYR A 288 -14.01 9.38 7.82
N LYS A 289 -13.42 10.57 7.61
CA LYS A 289 -13.04 11.04 6.27
C LYS A 289 -12.06 10.07 5.61
N ASP A 290 -11.03 9.66 6.35
CA ASP A 290 -10.00 8.77 5.83
C ASP A 290 -10.48 7.32 5.74
N ILE A 291 -11.37 6.87 6.64
CA ILE A 291 -12.05 5.57 6.54
C ILE A 291 -12.87 5.51 5.25
N LYS A 292 -13.72 6.50 4.96
CA LYS A 292 -14.51 6.57 3.71
C LYS A 292 -13.61 6.59 2.48
N LYS A 293 -12.53 7.39 2.50
CA LYS A 293 -11.53 7.40 1.42
C LYS A 293 -10.90 6.02 1.22
N ALA A 294 -10.55 5.33 2.29
CA ALA A 294 -9.95 4.01 2.20
C ALA A 294 -10.94 2.95 1.65
N ILE A 295 -12.20 2.99 2.09
CA ILE A 295 -13.28 2.13 1.55
C ILE A 295 -13.39 2.30 0.03
N TYR A 296 -13.48 3.55 -0.40
CA TYR A 296 -13.63 3.89 -1.82
C TYR A 296 -12.41 3.47 -2.65
N LYS A 297 -11.20 3.70 -2.14
CA LYS A 297 -9.93 3.52 -2.86
C LYS A 297 -9.40 2.09 -2.82
N TYR A 298 -9.43 1.48 -1.65
CA TYR A 298 -8.83 0.18 -1.39
C TYR A 298 -9.85 -0.90 -1.22
N GLY A 299 -11.02 -0.66 -0.64
CA GLY A 299 -11.95 -1.71 -0.22
C GLY A 299 -12.17 -1.65 1.27
N GLY A 300 -12.83 -2.66 1.84
CA GLY A 300 -13.31 -2.65 3.21
C GLY A 300 -12.24 -2.37 4.25
N VAL A 301 -12.66 -1.76 5.35
CA VAL A 301 -11.80 -1.39 6.49
C VAL A 301 -12.18 -2.28 7.66
N GLN A 302 -11.26 -3.07 8.18
CA GLN A 302 -11.51 -3.82 9.43
C GLN A 302 -11.69 -2.82 10.57
N SER A 303 -12.70 -3.06 11.41
CA SER A 303 -12.95 -2.24 12.59
C SER A 303 -13.61 -3.07 13.69
N SER A 304 -13.55 -2.57 14.92
CA SER A 304 -14.06 -3.27 16.09
C SER A 304 -15.26 -2.57 16.69
N LEU A 305 -16.17 -3.36 17.24
CA LEU A 305 -17.38 -2.93 17.91
C LEU A 305 -17.47 -3.59 19.28
N TYR A 306 -18.17 -2.93 20.20
CA TYR A 306 -18.85 -3.65 21.26
C TYR A 306 -20.20 -4.11 20.72
N ILE A 307 -20.41 -5.42 20.66
CA ILE A 307 -21.69 -6.02 20.29
C ILE A 307 -22.29 -6.70 21.52
N SER A 308 -23.53 -6.30 21.83
CA SER A 308 -24.33 -6.90 22.91
C SER A 308 -25.10 -8.15 22.46
N LEU A 309 -25.08 -8.43 21.16
CA LEU A 309 -25.72 -9.58 20.55
C LEU A 309 -24.82 -10.80 20.72
N ASP A 310 -25.42 -11.99 20.75
CA ASP A 310 -24.69 -13.24 20.54
C ASP A 310 -25.19 -13.93 19.27
N TYR A 311 -24.43 -14.92 18.79
CA TYR A 311 -24.72 -15.63 17.54
C TYR A 311 -26.13 -16.27 17.52
N LEU A 312 -26.68 -16.63 18.69
CA LEU A 312 -27.99 -17.28 18.82
C LEU A 312 -29.11 -16.29 19.17
N ASN A 313 -28.78 -15.14 19.75
CA ASN A 313 -29.71 -14.13 20.24
C ASN A 313 -29.40 -12.75 19.66
N THR A 314 -30.18 -12.37 18.67
CA THR A 314 -30.07 -11.09 17.97
C THR A 314 -31.03 -10.02 18.51
N SER A 315 -31.54 -10.16 19.74
CA SER A 315 -32.47 -9.20 20.35
C SER A 315 -31.81 -8.44 21.51
N THR A 316 -31.47 -7.16 21.29
CA THR A 316 -30.94 -6.27 22.33
C THR A 316 -31.54 -4.87 22.21
N GLU A 317 -31.40 -4.04 23.25
CA GLU A 317 -31.82 -2.64 23.20
C GLU A 317 -31.03 -1.80 22.19
N TYR A 318 -29.83 -2.26 21.80
CA TYR A 318 -28.93 -1.54 20.90
C TYR A 318 -29.11 -1.89 19.41
N TYR A 319 -29.81 -2.98 19.10
CA TYR A 319 -29.99 -3.47 17.73
C TYR A 319 -31.45 -3.47 17.28
N ASN A 320 -31.76 -2.67 16.27
CA ASN A 320 -33.02 -2.74 15.54
C ASN A 320 -32.93 -3.77 14.41
N SER A 321 -33.50 -4.95 14.62
CA SER A 321 -33.46 -6.04 13.63
C SER A 321 -34.30 -5.76 12.38
N GLU A 322 -35.39 -5.00 12.48
CA GLU A 322 -36.22 -4.64 11.32
C GLU A 322 -35.48 -3.72 10.35
N LYS A 323 -34.58 -2.90 10.88
CA LYS A 323 -33.77 -1.94 10.11
C LYS A 323 -32.32 -2.37 9.95
N SER A 324 -31.92 -3.50 10.54
CA SER A 324 -30.52 -3.92 10.63
C SER A 324 -29.62 -2.80 11.14
N ALA A 325 -30.04 -2.08 12.18
CA ALA A 325 -29.39 -0.86 12.64
C ALA A 325 -28.87 -1.02 14.07
N TYR A 326 -27.61 -0.69 14.31
CA TYR A 326 -26.93 -0.81 15.59
C TYR A 326 -26.37 0.55 16.06
N LEU A 327 -26.58 0.85 17.33
CA LEU A 327 -25.92 1.96 18.01
C LEU A 327 -25.65 1.54 19.45
N TYR A 328 -24.38 1.44 19.82
CA TYR A 328 -23.95 1.35 21.20
C TYR A 328 -23.36 2.69 21.67
N ASP A 329 -23.97 3.28 22.70
CA ASP A 329 -23.60 4.58 23.28
C ASP A 329 -23.06 4.48 24.73
N GLY A 330 -22.71 3.26 25.16
CA GLY A 330 -22.13 2.99 26.48
C GLY A 330 -20.59 3.07 26.50
N SER A 331 -19.98 2.55 27.57
CA SER A 331 -18.54 2.64 27.84
C SER A 331 -17.77 1.31 27.70
N GLU A 332 -18.43 0.23 27.31
CA GLU A 332 -17.77 -1.07 27.12
C GLU A 332 -16.80 -1.02 25.94
N LYS A 333 -15.68 -1.74 26.10
CA LYS A 333 -14.67 -1.90 25.05
C LYS A 333 -15.18 -2.86 23.98
N SER A 334 -14.59 -2.77 22.79
CA SER A 334 -14.90 -3.70 21.71
C SER A 334 -14.67 -5.17 22.10
N ASN A 335 -15.55 -6.04 21.61
CA ASN A 335 -15.52 -7.49 21.77
C ASN A 335 -15.75 -8.25 20.46
N HIS A 336 -15.95 -7.54 19.34
CA HIS A 336 -16.25 -8.14 18.05
C HIS A 336 -15.65 -7.33 16.90
N ASP A 337 -15.13 -8.01 15.89
CA ASP A 337 -14.59 -7.39 14.69
C ASP A 337 -15.55 -7.55 13.51
N ILE A 338 -15.70 -6.48 12.75
CA ILE A 338 -16.41 -6.42 11.47
C ILE A 338 -15.52 -5.75 10.44
N TYR A 339 -15.98 -5.68 9.20
CA TYR A 339 -15.36 -4.77 8.24
C TYR A 339 -16.40 -3.84 7.62
N ILE A 340 -16.03 -2.58 7.54
CA ILE A 340 -16.85 -1.51 6.99
C ILE A 340 -16.77 -1.59 5.48
N ILE A 341 -17.91 -1.76 4.82
CA ILE A 341 -18.04 -1.94 3.37
C ILE A 341 -18.65 -0.72 2.67
N GLY A 342 -18.97 0.33 3.41
CA GLY A 342 -19.68 1.48 2.87
C GLY A 342 -20.14 2.45 3.94
N TRP A 343 -20.88 3.45 3.50
CA TRP A 343 -21.49 4.44 4.35
C TRP A 343 -22.75 5.03 3.70
N ASP A 344 -23.60 5.61 4.53
CA ASP A 344 -24.77 6.39 4.12
C ASP A 344 -24.92 7.56 5.10
N ASP A 345 -24.56 8.77 4.66
CA ASP A 345 -24.57 9.98 5.48
C ASP A 345 -25.96 10.46 5.86
N ASN A 346 -26.98 9.97 5.16
CA ASN A 346 -28.38 10.32 5.39
C ASN A 346 -29.17 9.12 5.94
N TYR A 347 -28.50 8.11 6.52
CA TYR A 347 -29.18 6.98 7.13
C TYR A 347 -30.01 7.46 8.34
N PRO A 348 -31.36 7.32 8.34
CA PRO A 348 -32.21 7.96 9.34
C PRO A 348 -31.89 7.52 10.75
N LYS A 349 -31.71 8.48 11.66
CA LYS A 349 -31.47 8.21 13.08
C LYS A 349 -32.60 7.46 13.76
N GLU A 350 -33.83 7.61 13.27
CA GLU A 350 -35.03 6.93 13.77
C GLU A 350 -35.01 5.41 13.49
N ASN A 351 -34.09 4.93 12.64
CA ASN A 351 -33.90 3.49 12.45
C ASN A 351 -33.15 2.83 13.61
N PHE A 352 -32.45 3.57 14.46
CA PHE A 352 -31.77 3.00 15.63
C PHE A 352 -32.74 2.89 16.82
N ASN A 353 -32.62 1.82 17.60
CA ASN A 353 -33.35 1.71 18.88
C ASN A 353 -32.83 2.70 19.93
N GLY A 354 -31.56 3.11 19.80
CA GLY A 354 -30.90 4.08 20.67
C GLY A 354 -31.28 5.53 20.37
N LYS A 355 -30.71 6.47 21.14
CA LYS A 355 -30.97 7.91 21.00
C LYS A 355 -29.98 8.58 20.04
N ALA A 356 -29.84 8.05 18.83
CA ALA A 356 -29.06 8.69 17.78
C ALA A 356 -29.52 10.16 17.61
N LYS A 357 -28.58 11.09 17.62
CA LYS A 357 -28.87 12.54 17.57
C LYS A 357 -28.95 13.01 16.12
N GLU A 358 -28.09 12.47 15.28
CA GLU A 358 -27.93 12.83 13.87
C GLU A 358 -28.08 11.60 12.97
N ASP A 359 -28.43 11.86 11.71
CA ASP A 359 -28.42 10.85 10.66
C ASP A 359 -26.98 10.43 10.34
N GLY A 360 -26.84 9.24 9.76
CA GLY A 360 -25.57 8.77 9.23
C GLY A 360 -25.08 7.48 9.85
N ALA A 361 -24.61 6.57 9.00
CA ALA A 361 -24.13 5.27 9.41
C ALA A 361 -23.03 4.75 8.51
N PHE A 362 -22.11 3.99 9.10
CA PHE A 362 -21.31 3.03 8.37
C PHE A 362 -22.12 1.80 8.04
N ILE A 363 -21.84 1.18 6.90
CA ILE A 363 -22.43 -0.09 6.49
C ILE A 363 -21.37 -1.15 6.73
N CYS A 364 -21.63 -2.06 7.65
CA CYS A 364 -20.69 -3.07 8.12
C CYS A 364 -21.15 -4.45 7.68
N ARG A 365 -20.19 -5.32 7.38
CA ARG A 365 -20.44 -6.72 7.09
C ARG A 365 -19.97 -7.58 8.26
N ASN A 366 -20.88 -8.41 8.75
CA ASN A 366 -20.66 -9.32 9.87
C ASN A 366 -20.27 -10.72 9.38
N SER A 367 -19.84 -11.56 10.30
CA SER A 367 -19.41 -12.95 10.10
C SER A 367 -20.35 -13.96 10.76
N TRP A 368 -21.66 -13.66 10.82
CA TRP A 368 -22.71 -14.53 11.38
C TRP A 368 -23.68 -15.05 10.31
N GLY A 369 -23.20 -15.16 9.06
CA GLY A 369 -23.99 -15.65 7.95
C GLY A 369 -25.00 -14.64 7.39
N GLU A 370 -25.64 -15.02 6.28
CA GLU A 370 -26.57 -14.16 5.54
C GLU A 370 -27.89 -13.88 6.28
N ARG A 371 -28.22 -14.67 7.31
CA ARG A 371 -29.45 -14.48 8.08
C ARG A 371 -29.38 -13.30 9.04
N PHE A 372 -28.17 -12.83 9.35
CA PHE A 372 -27.98 -11.66 10.18
C PHE A 372 -28.24 -10.38 9.37
N GLY A 373 -29.07 -9.48 9.89
CA GLY A 373 -29.36 -8.19 9.25
C GLY A 373 -29.80 -8.29 7.79
N GLU A 374 -29.22 -7.42 6.96
CA GLU A 374 -29.45 -7.33 5.52
C GLU A 374 -28.43 -8.20 4.76
N ASN A 375 -28.67 -9.51 4.66
CA ASN A 375 -27.76 -10.48 4.01
C ASN A 375 -26.33 -10.48 4.61
N GLY A 376 -26.26 -10.40 5.94
CA GLY A 376 -25.05 -10.28 6.75
C GLY A 376 -24.51 -8.87 6.90
N ASN A 377 -25.15 -7.87 6.28
CA ASN A 377 -24.81 -6.46 6.44
C ASN A 377 -25.70 -5.77 7.47
N PHE A 378 -25.21 -4.70 8.08
CA PHE A 378 -25.97 -3.89 9.02
C PHE A 378 -25.38 -2.47 9.11
N TYR A 379 -26.21 -1.53 9.55
CA TYR A 379 -25.86 -0.13 9.70
C TYR A 379 -25.38 0.11 11.13
N VAL A 380 -24.24 0.76 11.28
CA VAL A 380 -23.70 1.19 12.57
C VAL A 380 -23.64 2.70 12.57
N SER A 381 -24.34 3.33 13.51
CA SER A 381 -24.36 4.79 13.62
C SER A 381 -22.94 5.34 13.76
N TYR A 382 -22.69 6.51 13.16
CA TYR A 382 -21.44 7.25 13.39
C TYR A 382 -21.23 7.65 14.86
N GLU A 383 -22.29 7.66 15.66
CA GLU A 383 -22.24 7.95 17.09
C GLU A 383 -21.88 6.73 17.95
N ASP A 384 -21.70 5.54 17.37
CA ASP A 384 -21.30 4.36 18.13
C ASP A 384 -19.93 4.57 18.81
N THR A 385 -19.84 4.19 20.09
CA THR A 385 -18.65 4.41 20.92
C THR A 385 -17.39 3.80 20.31
N ASN A 386 -17.49 2.64 19.66
CA ASN A 386 -16.33 1.84 19.26
C ASN A 386 -16.04 1.91 17.74
N ILE A 387 -17.06 2.11 16.89
CA ILE A 387 -16.87 2.09 15.43
C ILE A 387 -15.77 3.06 14.99
N GLY A 388 -14.82 2.59 14.20
CA GLY A 388 -13.75 3.44 13.71
C GLY A 388 -12.66 3.77 14.73
N THR A 389 -12.59 3.11 15.89
CA THR A 389 -11.47 3.25 16.83
C THR A 389 -10.23 2.47 16.38
N TYR A 390 -10.42 1.23 15.92
CA TYR A 390 -9.40 0.42 15.25
C TYR A 390 -9.76 0.30 13.77
N ASN A 391 -8.79 0.48 12.87
CA ASN A 391 -9.03 0.70 11.45
C ASN A 391 -7.91 0.16 10.57
N GLU A 392 -7.99 -1.11 10.19
CA GLU A 392 -6.94 -1.77 9.42
C GLU A 392 -7.32 -1.90 7.94
N ILE A 393 -6.37 -1.56 7.06
CA ILE A 393 -6.53 -1.61 5.61
C ILE A 393 -5.37 -2.31 4.91
N TYR A 394 -5.67 -2.94 3.78
CA TYR A 394 -4.72 -3.67 2.95
C TYR A 394 -4.53 -2.94 1.62
N THR A 395 -3.39 -2.27 1.45
CA THR A 395 -3.16 -1.31 0.35
C THR A 395 -2.24 -1.85 -0.75
N LYS A 396 -1.38 -2.84 -0.45
CA LYS A 396 -0.57 -3.54 -1.45
C LYS A 396 -0.60 -5.04 -1.23
N VAL A 397 -1.03 -5.76 -2.27
CA VAL A 397 -1.15 -7.22 -2.27
C VAL A 397 -0.65 -7.73 -3.60
N ASP A 398 0.45 -8.48 -3.57
CA ASP A 398 1.14 -8.97 -4.75
C ASP A 398 0.95 -10.47 -4.97
N SER A 399 1.39 -10.95 -6.14
CA SER A 399 1.49 -12.37 -6.43
C SER A 399 2.35 -13.07 -5.37
N ASN A 400 2.06 -14.33 -5.06
CA ASN A 400 2.95 -15.24 -4.30
C ASN A 400 4.23 -15.66 -5.05
N LYS A 401 4.65 -14.84 -6.01
CA LYS A 401 5.84 -15.01 -6.87
C LYS A 401 6.56 -13.66 -7.04
N ASN A 402 6.26 -12.71 -6.17
CA ASN A 402 6.88 -11.38 -6.22
C ASN A 402 8.31 -11.40 -5.72
N PHE A 403 8.64 -12.40 -4.88
CA PHE A 403 9.96 -12.72 -4.36
C PHE A 403 10.04 -14.23 -4.11
N ASP A 404 11.24 -14.81 -4.15
CA ASP A 404 11.44 -16.24 -3.88
C ASP A 404 11.62 -16.54 -2.39
N ASN A 405 12.36 -15.68 -1.67
CA ASN A 405 12.71 -15.92 -0.27
C ASN A 405 12.34 -14.73 0.64
N ILE A 406 12.10 -15.06 1.91
CA ILE A 406 11.92 -14.12 3.02
C ILE A 406 12.92 -14.48 4.12
N TYR A 407 13.66 -13.49 4.60
CA TYR A 407 14.50 -13.62 5.79
C TYR A 407 13.91 -12.78 6.91
N GLU A 408 13.59 -13.43 8.03
CA GLU A 408 12.93 -12.81 9.17
C GLU A 408 13.31 -13.47 10.49
N TYR A 409 13.26 -12.68 11.57
CA TYR A 409 13.42 -13.14 12.95
C TYR A 409 12.21 -12.78 13.83
N ASP A 410 11.20 -12.13 13.25
CA ASP A 410 10.05 -11.51 13.92
C ASP A 410 8.72 -12.07 13.37
N GLU A 411 8.54 -13.39 13.37
CA GLU A 411 7.33 -14.01 12.82
C GLU A 411 6.06 -13.47 13.53
N SER A 412 6.12 -13.15 14.82
CA SER A 412 4.98 -12.60 15.60
C SER A 412 4.72 -11.12 15.31
N GLY A 413 5.57 -10.49 14.50
CA GLY A 413 5.45 -9.11 14.04
C GLY A 413 5.54 -8.07 15.15
N TRP A 414 4.93 -6.92 14.89
CA TRP A 414 4.95 -5.77 15.80
C TRP A 414 4.11 -6.02 17.07
N CYS A 415 4.78 -6.30 18.19
CA CYS A 415 4.12 -6.42 19.50
C CYS A 415 4.75 -5.55 20.61
N GLY A 416 5.84 -4.86 20.30
CA GLY A 416 6.47 -3.87 21.18
C GLY A 416 7.17 -2.77 20.39
N THR A 417 7.73 -1.79 21.12
CA THR A 417 8.57 -0.74 20.51
C THR A 417 9.84 -0.49 21.30
N LEU A 418 10.91 -0.16 20.59
CA LEU A 418 12.24 0.14 21.11
C LEU A 418 12.70 1.53 20.65
N GLY A 419 13.53 2.19 21.45
CA GLY A 419 14.10 3.48 21.13
C GLY A 419 14.88 4.11 22.27
N PHE A 420 15.01 5.44 22.25
CA PHE A 420 15.88 6.19 23.15
C PHE A 420 15.15 7.38 23.75
N THR A 421 15.24 7.56 25.07
CA THR A 421 14.46 8.52 25.88
C THR A 421 14.40 9.96 25.35
N HIS A 422 15.40 10.41 24.60
CA HIS A 422 15.51 11.79 24.11
C HIS A 422 15.66 11.89 22.59
N SER A 423 15.19 10.90 21.82
CA SER A 423 15.29 10.93 20.36
C SER A 423 14.06 10.31 19.70
N GLU A 424 13.50 11.04 18.74
CA GLU A 424 12.50 10.52 17.80
C GLU A 424 13.11 9.66 16.70
N ARG A 425 14.45 9.61 16.66
CA ARG A 425 15.23 8.94 15.65
C ARG A 425 16.02 7.78 16.25
N ALA A 426 16.02 6.65 15.56
CA ALA A 426 16.89 5.53 15.88
C ALA A 426 17.26 4.75 14.61
N TYR A 427 18.37 4.04 14.68
CA TYR A 427 18.75 3.02 13.73
C TYR A 427 18.39 1.65 14.29
N ALA A 428 17.92 0.76 13.43
CA ALA A 428 17.73 -0.65 13.71
C ALA A 428 18.36 -1.48 12.59
N CYS A 429 18.82 -2.67 12.92
CA CYS A 429 19.58 -3.53 12.03
C CYS A 429 19.20 -4.99 12.26
N ASN A 430 19.06 -5.76 11.18
CA ASN A 430 19.07 -7.22 11.22
C ASN A 430 20.16 -7.75 10.28
N VAL A 431 20.80 -8.83 10.70
CA VAL A 431 21.87 -9.51 9.96
C VAL A 431 21.38 -10.88 9.50
N TYR A 432 21.47 -11.11 8.19
CA TYR A 432 21.04 -12.35 7.56
C TYR A 432 22.22 -13.04 6.87
N THR A 433 22.07 -14.33 6.59
CA THR A 433 23.02 -15.12 5.81
C THR A 433 22.29 -15.68 4.59
N ALA A 434 22.75 -15.37 3.38
CA ALA A 434 22.11 -15.87 2.17
C ALA A 434 22.26 -17.39 2.06
N GLU A 435 21.19 -18.11 1.75
CA GLU A 435 21.22 -19.56 1.58
C GLU A 435 21.78 -19.97 0.21
N LYS A 436 21.54 -19.14 -0.81
CA LYS A 436 22.02 -19.32 -2.18
C LYS A 436 22.63 -18.04 -2.73
N ASP A 437 23.09 -18.11 -3.99
CA ASP A 437 23.37 -16.91 -4.76
C ASP A 437 22.03 -16.25 -5.10
N GLU A 438 21.83 -15.05 -4.56
CA GLU A 438 20.53 -14.38 -4.52
C GLU A 438 20.69 -12.90 -4.90
N VAL A 439 19.56 -12.27 -5.21
CA VAL A 439 19.46 -10.83 -5.42
C VAL A 439 18.53 -10.26 -4.37
N LEU A 440 19.03 -9.36 -3.51
CA LEU A 440 18.21 -8.61 -2.57
C LEU A 440 17.37 -7.57 -3.33
N LYS A 441 16.05 -7.62 -3.14
CA LYS A 441 15.08 -6.83 -3.90
C LYS A 441 14.28 -5.84 -3.07
N ALA A 442 14.05 -6.17 -1.79
CA ALA A 442 13.23 -5.35 -0.92
C ALA A 442 13.53 -5.63 0.55
N MET A 443 13.02 -4.74 1.40
CA MET A 443 12.94 -4.94 2.84
C MET A 443 11.60 -4.46 3.36
N SER A 444 11.18 -4.99 4.51
CA SER A 444 9.98 -4.51 5.19
C SER A 444 10.21 -4.21 6.66
N PHE A 445 9.46 -3.23 7.15
CA PHE A 445 9.46 -2.82 8.55
C PHE A 445 8.13 -2.13 8.86
N TYR A 446 7.92 -1.80 10.13
CA TYR A 446 6.72 -1.08 10.57
C TYR A 446 7.01 0.40 10.82
N ALA A 447 6.12 1.26 10.34
CA ALA A 447 6.00 2.62 10.83
C ALA A 447 5.12 2.62 12.08
N THR A 448 5.71 2.95 13.23
CA THR A 448 5.01 2.90 14.53
C THR A 448 4.05 4.06 14.75
N VAL A 449 4.21 5.16 13.99
CA VAL A 449 3.36 6.36 14.04
C VAL A 449 3.15 6.98 12.65
N PRO A 450 2.09 7.78 12.45
CA PRO A 450 1.90 8.57 11.23
C PRO A 450 3.08 9.50 10.90
N ASN A 451 3.26 9.80 9.63
CA ASN A 451 4.32 10.68 9.10
C ASN A 451 5.76 10.19 9.41
N THR A 452 5.93 8.89 9.64
CA THR A 452 7.24 8.27 9.84
C THR A 452 8.12 8.43 8.61
N LYS A 453 9.35 8.90 8.80
CA LYS A 453 10.37 8.97 7.74
C LYS A 453 11.37 7.85 7.91
N TYR A 454 11.93 7.38 6.80
CA TYR A 454 12.96 6.36 6.83
C TYR A 454 14.09 6.63 5.82
N GLU A 455 15.27 6.12 6.16
CA GLU A 455 16.39 5.87 5.25
C GLU A 455 16.83 4.41 5.45
N ALA A 456 16.88 3.64 4.37
CA ALA A 456 17.23 2.24 4.35
C ALA A 456 18.63 2.06 3.76
N PHE A 457 19.43 1.21 4.40
CA PHE A 457 20.79 0.93 4.01
C PHE A 457 21.08 -0.57 3.98
N VAL A 458 22.09 -0.93 3.19
CA VAL A 458 22.62 -2.30 3.12
C VAL A 458 24.12 -2.27 3.44
N CYS A 459 24.57 -3.25 4.22
CA CYS A 459 25.98 -3.53 4.47
C CYS A 459 26.28 -4.96 4.00
N GLU A 460 26.93 -5.10 2.85
CA GLU A 460 27.37 -6.38 2.31
C GLU A 460 28.58 -6.93 3.08
N ASP A 461 28.78 -8.25 3.00
CA ASP A 461 29.92 -8.95 3.63
C ASP A 461 30.10 -8.60 5.11
N PHE A 462 28.99 -8.62 5.87
CA PHE A 462 28.95 -8.22 7.28
C PHE A 462 29.79 -9.16 8.16
N ARG A 463 30.70 -8.58 8.94
CA ARG A 463 31.64 -9.25 9.87
C ARG A 463 31.52 -8.74 11.30
N GLY A 464 30.85 -7.62 11.53
CA GLY A 464 30.62 -7.07 12.86
C GLY A 464 30.11 -5.63 12.83
N THR A 465 29.58 -5.18 13.97
CA THR A 465 28.90 -3.87 14.11
C THR A 465 29.77 -2.66 13.80
N ALA A 466 31.10 -2.78 13.85
CA ALA A 466 32.02 -1.72 13.44
C ALA A 466 31.82 -1.29 11.97
N GLN A 467 31.37 -2.20 11.08
CA GLN A 467 31.09 -1.85 9.67
C GLN A 467 29.81 -1.02 9.50
N LEU A 468 28.89 -1.07 10.47
CA LEU A 468 27.63 -0.32 10.41
C LEU A 468 27.80 1.19 10.63
N SER A 469 29.04 1.66 10.85
CA SER A 469 29.37 3.09 10.96
C SER A 469 29.96 3.68 9.68
N ASP A 470 30.66 2.85 8.90
CA ASP A 470 31.55 3.32 7.83
C ASP A 470 31.23 2.72 6.45
N ASN A 471 30.46 1.62 6.38
CA ASN A 471 30.26 0.84 5.16
C ASN A 471 28.77 0.48 4.93
N MET A 472 27.90 1.49 4.95
CA MET A 472 26.48 1.35 4.63
C MET A 472 26.14 2.10 3.34
N GLU A 473 25.53 1.42 2.38
CA GLU A 473 25.00 2.03 1.16
C GLU A 473 23.55 2.44 1.36
N LEU A 474 23.20 3.71 1.08
CA LEU A 474 21.81 4.17 1.10
C LEU A 474 21.08 3.62 -0.14
N VAL A 475 20.11 2.75 0.08
CA VAL A 475 19.39 2.04 -0.99
C VAL A 475 17.95 2.55 -1.19
N SER A 476 17.36 3.17 -0.16
CA SER A 476 16.00 3.74 -0.27
C SER A 476 15.73 4.75 0.83
N ARG A 477 14.78 5.65 0.60
CA ARG A 477 14.28 6.59 1.61
C ARG A 477 12.88 7.05 1.27
N GLY A 478 12.11 7.42 2.29
CA GLY A 478 10.75 7.88 2.07
C GLY A 478 10.04 8.35 3.33
N THR A 479 8.74 8.53 3.20
CA THR A 479 7.84 8.92 4.28
C THR A 479 6.53 8.18 4.13
N PHE A 480 6.01 7.66 5.24
CA PHE A 480 4.71 7.02 5.29
C PHE A 480 3.72 7.93 5.98
N LYS A 481 2.57 8.15 5.35
CA LYS A 481 1.51 8.99 5.92
C LYS A 481 0.92 8.36 7.18
N ARG A 482 0.74 7.03 7.18
CA ARG A 482 0.11 6.28 8.27
C ARG A 482 1.12 5.38 9.00
N SER A 483 0.74 4.91 10.17
CA SER A 483 1.37 3.75 10.79
C SER A 483 0.96 2.47 10.07
N GLY A 484 1.78 1.43 10.17
CA GLY A 484 1.52 0.17 9.48
C GLY A 484 2.76 -0.62 9.13
N TYR A 485 2.57 -1.73 8.41
CA TYR A 485 3.61 -2.56 7.80
C TYR A 485 3.85 -2.13 6.36
N TYR A 486 5.12 -1.95 5.99
CA TYR A 486 5.51 -1.48 4.66
C TYR A 486 6.64 -2.31 4.08
N THR A 487 6.47 -2.76 2.84
CA THR A 487 7.58 -3.29 2.02
C THR A 487 8.08 -2.22 1.06
N VAL A 488 9.38 -1.95 1.10
CA VAL A 488 10.07 -0.98 0.24
C VAL A 488 10.99 -1.74 -0.72
N LYS A 489 10.80 -1.51 -2.01
CA LYS A 489 11.75 -2.01 -3.03
C LYS A 489 13.03 -1.18 -2.97
N ILE A 490 14.13 -1.87 -3.26
CA ILE A 490 15.46 -1.29 -3.39
C ILE A 490 16.00 -1.63 -4.78
N ASP A 491 17.11 -1.00 -5.16
CA ASP A 491 17.86 -1.42 -6.33
C ASP A 491 18.46 -2.83 -6.08
N ASP A 492 18.61 -3.60 -7.15
CA ASP A 492 19.08 -4.99 -7.09
C ASP A 492 20.51 -5.06 -6.51
N ILE A 493 20.70 -5.85 -5.44
CA ILE A 493 22.00 -6.09 -4.82
C ILE A 493 22.29 -7.59 -4.81
N ASP A 494 23.40 -7.97 -5.42
CA ASP A 494 23.83 -9.36 -5.53
C ASP A 494 24.45 -9.87 -4.22
N ILE A 495 23.92 -10.95 -3.66
CA ILE A 495 24.46 -11.57 -2.45
C ILE A 495 24.87 -13.01 -2.77
N ALA A 496 26.13 -13.35 -2.49
CA ALA A 496 26.63 -14.70 -2.70
C ALA A 496 26.21 -15.67 -1.57
N ALA A 497 26.04 -16.95 -1.91
CA ALA A 497 25.69 -18.00 -0.97
C ALA A 497 26.62 -18.03 0.25
N GLY A 498 26.04 -18.14 1.44
CA GLY A 498 26.75 -18.18 2.73
C GLY A 498 27.35 -16.85 3.18
N LYS A 499 27.19 -15.77 2.41
CA LYS A 499 27.61 -14.43 2.85
C LYS A 499 26.58 -13.81 3.78
N LYS A 500 27.10 -13.08 4.77
CA LYS A 500 26.29 -12.27 5.65
C LYS A 500 26.07 -10.89 5.05
N PHE A 501 24.86 -10.38 5.19
CA PHE A 501 24.51 -9.02 4.86
C PHE A 501 23.67 -8.43 5.98
N ALA A 502 23.81 -7.13 6.22
CA ALA A 502 23.02 -6.42 7.21
C ALA A 502 22.07 -5.43 6.52
N LEU A 503 20.81 -5.47 6.92
CA LEU A 503 19.84 -4.43 6.58
C LEU A 503 19.80 -3.44 7.72
N VAL A 504 19.89 -2.16 7.40
CA VAL A 504 19.80 -1.08 8.40
C VAL A 504 18.68 -0.13 8.01
N ILE A 505 17.85 0.22 8.98
CA ILE A 505 16.82 1.25 8.83
C ILE A 505 17.08 2.36 9.84
N MET A 506 17.18 3.59 9.35
CA MET A 506 17.09 4.79 10.18
C MET A 506 15.65 5.28 10.13
N ILE A 507 14.97 5.27 11.27
CA ILE A 507 13.56 5.64 11.39
C ILE A 507 13.48 6.94 12.18
N THR A 508 12.68 7.89 11.70
CA THR A 508 12.25 9.07 12.46
C THR A 508 10.74 9.01 12.65
N ALA A 509 10.30 8.86 13.90
CA ALA A 509 8.91 8.73 14.32
C ALA A 509 8.47 10.01 15.05
N PRO A 510 7.72 10.92 14.40
CA PRO A 510 7.30 12.17 15.01
C PRO A 510 6.56 11.96 16.34
N ASN A 511 6.93 12.72 17.36
CA ASN A 511 6.36 12.68 18.71
C ASN A 511 6.47 11.32 19.44
N SER A 512 7.37 10.42 19.01
CA SER A 512 7.61 9.13 19.66
C SER A 512 9.09 8.88 19.87
N THR A 513 9.48 8.58 21.10
CA THR A 513 10.86 8.19 21.45
C THR A 513 11.14 6.70 21.24
N LYS A 514 10.16 5.94 20.74
CA LYS A 514 10.26 4.51 20.46
C LYS A 514 9.93 4.21 18.99
N PRO A 515 10.78 4.64 18.04
CA PRO A 515 10.49 4.51 16.61
C PRO A 515 10.55 3.08 16.09
N ILE A 516 11.28 2.17 16.74
CA ILE A 516 11.57 0.83 16.22
C ILE A 516 10.46 -0.13 16.65
N ALA A 517 9.82 -0.81 15.71
CA ALA A 517 8.93 -1.93 16.02
C ALA A 517 9.75 -3.18 16.32
N VAL A 518 9.33 -3.93 17.35
CA VAL A 518 10.00 -5.15 17.78
C VAL A 518 9.00 -6.27 18.06
N GLU A 519 9.48 -7.49 17.91
CA GLU A 519 8.88 -8.69 18.49
C GLU A 519 9.49 -8.91 19.89
N CYS A 520 8.67 -8.95 20.93
CA CYS A 520 9.07 -9.22 22.30
C CYS A 520 8.01 -10.05 23.04
N LYS A 521 8.43 -10.69 24.13
CA LYS A 521 7.53 -11.50 24.95
C LYS A 521 6.46 -10.63 25.60
N ASN A 522 5.20 -11.07 25.49
CA ASN A 522 4.05 -10.53 26.20
C ASN A 522 3.02 -11.65 26.42
N GLU A 523 1.90 -11.34 27.08
CA GLU A 523 0.85 -12.33 27.40
C GLU A 523 0.33 -13.12 26.19
N LEU A 524 0.38 -12.56 24.98
CA LEU A 524 -0.10 -13.18 23.75
C LEU A 524 0.95 -14.07 23.04
N VAL A 525 2.24 -13.78 23.18
CA VAL A 525 3.32 -14.42 22.36
C VAL A 525 4.49 -15.00 23.16
N ASP A 526 4.45 -14.98 24.50
CA ASP A 526 5.56 -15.41 25.36
C ASP A 526 6.15 -16.79 25.00
N LYS A 527 5.31 -17.73 24.57
CA LYS A 527 5.71 -19.11 24.27
C LYS A 527 6.31 -19.31 22.87
N VAL A 528 6.12 -18.36 21.95
CA VAL A 528 6.52 -18.51 20.54
C VAL A 528 7.73 -17.64 20.16
N VAL A 529 7.96 -16.52 20.87
CA VAL A 529 9.10 -15.63 20.62
C VAL A 529 10.43 -16.34 20.91
N LYS A 530 11.31 -16.36 19.91
CA LYS A 530 12.65 -16.97 19.99
C LYS A 530 13.69 -15.90 19.75
N LEU A 531 14.49 -15.62 20.78
CA LEU A 531 15.61 -14.69 20.69
C LEU A 531 16.89 -15.45 20.35
N ARG A 532 17.72 -14.90 19.47
CA ARG A 532 19.00 -15.49 19.06
C ARG A 532 20.06 -14.39 19.00
N ALA A 533 21.10 -14.53 19.81
CA ALA A 533 22.12 -13.50 19.93
C ALA A 533 22.85 -13.24 18.59
N GLY A 534 23.01 -11.96 18.27
CA GLY A 534 23.81 -11.50 17.12
C GLY A 534 23.04 -11.41 15.80
N GLU A 535 21.72 -11.36 15.87
CA GLU A 535 20.83 -11.28 14.71
C GLU A 535 20.26 -9.86 14.53
N GLY A 536 20.08 -9.10 15.63
CA GLY A 536 19.53 -7.74 15.63
C GLY A 536 20.33 -6.74 16.46
N TYR A 537 20.40 -5.50 15.97
CA TYR A 537 21.07 -4.39 16.66
C TYR A 537 20.29 -3.08 16.53
N TYR A 538 20.48 -2.17 17.48
CA TYR A 538 19.93 -0.81 17.41
C TYR A 538 20.95 0.24 17.84
N SER A 539 20.78 1.47 17.37
CA SER A 539 21.72 2.57 17.63
C SER A 539 21.01 3.93 17.62
N LEU A 540 21.47 4.84 18.48
CA LEU A 540 21.00 6.23 18.49
C LEU A 540 21.65 7.05 17.36
N ASP A 541 22.95 6.85 17.14
CA ASP A 541 23.80 7.70 16.31
C ASP A 541 24.31 7.01 15.03
N GLY A 542 24.05 5.71 14.87
CA GLY A 542 24.57 4.88 13.79
C GLY A 542 26.05 4.49 13.98
N LYS A 543 26.64 4.80 15.15
CA LYS A 543 28.05 4.56 15.46
C LYS A 543 28.22 3.53 16.55
N LYS A 544 27.44 3.65 17.62
CA LYS A 544 27.44 2.68 18.73
C LYS A 544 26.20 1.82 18.66
N TRP A 545 26.41 0.52 18.55
CA TRP A 545 25.34 -0.45 18.34
C TRP A 545 25.21 -1.35 19.57
N GLU A 546 23.97 -1.52 20.02
CA GLU A 546 23.57 -2.40 21.11
C GLU A 546 22.82 -3.60 20.53
N SER A 547 22.92 -4.77 21.16
CA SER A 547 22.16 -5.96 20.76
C SER A 547 20.70 -5.78 21.14
N ALA A 548 19.78 -6.04 20.20
CA ALA A 548 18.35 -6.00 20.47
C ALA A 548 17.92 -7.12 21.43
N GLU A 549 18.61 -8.26 21.37
CA GLU A 549 18.32 -9.43 22.21
C GLU A 549 18.69 -9.20 23.67
N ASP A 550 19.68 -8.35 23.97
CA ASP A 550 19.98 -7.88 25.34
C ASP A 550 18.81 -7.07 25.92
N SER A 551 17.94 -6.51 25.06
CA SER A 551 16.67 -5.87 25.42
C SER A 551 15.46 -6.82 25.29
N GLU A 552 15.70 -8.13 25.23
CA GLU A 552 14.70 -9.20 25.14
C GLU A 552 13.75 -9.09 23.94
N CYS A 553 14.25 -8.64 22.78
CA CYS A 553 13.44 -8.45 21.58
C CYS A 553 14.17 -8.75 20.26
N ASN A 554 13.41 -9.03 19.21
CA ASN A 554 13.86 -9.10 17.82
C ASN A 554 13.41 -7.84 17.07
N ILE A 555 14.25 -7.28 16.20
CA ILE A 555 13.87 -6.13 15.37
C ILE A 555 12.91 -6.59 14.27
N CYS A 556 11.80 -5.88 14.08
CA CYS A 556 10.88 -6.12 12.97
C CYS A 556 11.40 -5.52 11.66
N LEU A 557 12.39 -6.18 11.04
CA LEU A 557 13.02 -5.78 9.78
C LEU A 557 13.33 -7.01 8.92
N LYS A 558 12.57 -7.23 7.84
CA LYS A 558 12.68 -8.43 6.99
C LYS A 558 13.40 -8.13 5.68
N ALA A 559 14.06 -9.14 5.10
CA ALA A 559 14.66 -9.07 3.76
C ALA A 559 13.87 -9.93 2.76
N PHE A 560 13.77 -9.49 1.52
CA PHE A 560 13.20 -10.27 0.41
C PHE A 560 14.19 -10.39 -0.73
N THR A 561 14.40 -11.62 -1.20
CA THR A 561 15.37 -11.93 -2.24
C THR A 561 14.76 -12.81 -3.32
N ASP A 562 15.38 -12.77 -4.50
CA ASP A 562 15.15 -13.72 -5.59
C ASP A 562 16.37 -14.63 -5.73
N ASP A 563 16.16 -15.92 -6.01
CA ASP A 563 17.25 -16.82 -6.36
C ASP A 563 17.85 -16.36 -7.70
N LYS A 564 19.18 -16.32 -7.82
CA LYS A 564 19.80 -16.15 -9.14
C LYS A 564 19.51 -17.39 -9.97
N GLU A 565 18.84 -17.23 -11.12
CA GLU A 565 18.72 -18.30 -12.09
C GLU A 565 20.12 -18.81 -12.44
N LYS A 566 20.35 -20.13 -12.29
CA LYS A 566 21.54 -20.74 -12.87
C LYS A 566 21.39 -20.59 -14.38
N GLU A 567 22.27 -19.85 -15.03
CA GLU A 567 22.45 -20.03 -16.47
C GLU A 567 22.80 -21.51 -16.66
N ASP A 568 21.90 -22.25 -17.32
CA ASP A 568 22.16 -23.63 -17.70
C ASP A 568 23.40 -23.62 -18.62
N GLU A 569 24.56 -24.02 -18.11
CA GLU A 569 25.81 -24.21 -18.86
C GLU A 569 25.72 -25.33 -19.91
#